data_AF-A0A8S1W2X4-F1
#
_entry.id   AF-A0A8S1W2X4-F1
#
_cell.length_a   1.000
_cell.length_b   1.000
_cell.length_c   1.000
_cell.angle_alpha   90.00
_cell.angle_beta   90.00
_cell.angle_gamma   90.00
#
_symmetry.space_group_name_H-M   'P 1'
#
loop_
_entity.id
_entity.type
_entity.pdbx_description
1 polymer ?
#
loop_
_entity_poly.entity_id
_entity_poly.type
_entity_poly.pdbx_seq_one_letter_code
_entity_poly.pdbx_strand_id
1 'polypeptide(L)'
;MRPGLAIIQVGNNPSSLTYVRKKIALCEENEVHHELHHFPESISQQEIVHQIRTLNQQGSIDGILVQLPLPPHLSRLEISNEIKPSKDVDCLHMANFQNLLQNGEDNDIIPCTPAAVLHILDSQEIDVRNQNVTVIGRSQLVGFPLSVLLLRRNAKVTICHSETTVQEHVEKADIVISCAGHKELVKGEWIKNGAKVIDVGITRIPGTNKIVGDIEFHKALTKVSFITPVPGGVGPLTVSMLFKNLYRVWCRSNGLQLNIDEQDEELDYAQNYQF
;
A
#
# COMPACT_ATOMS: atom_id res chain seq x y z
N MET A 1 -12.12 12.89 -21.62
CA MET A 1 -11.42 13.40 -20.42
C MET A 1 -10.64 12.23 -19.85
N ARG A 2 -9.44 12.47 -19.29
CA ARG A 2 -8.60 11.44 -18.69
C ARG A 2 -8.19 11.85 -17.28
N PRO A 3 -7.97 10.91 -16.35
CA PRO A 3 -7.45 11.23 -15.02
C PRO A 3 -6.04 11.81 -15.10
N GLY A 4 -5.68 12.64 -14.11
CA GLY A 4 -4.36 13.23 -13.96
C GLY A 4 -3.66 12.87 -12.65
N LEU A 5 -2.40 12.46 -12.71
CA LEU A 5 -1.57 12.13 -11.54
C LEU A 5 -0.29 12.97 -11.49
N ALA A 6 -0.11 13.75 -10.42
CA ALA A 6 1.16 14.40 -10.12
C ALA A 6 1.97 13.57 -9.12
N ILE A 7 3.24 13.31 -9.44
CA ILE A 7 4.18 12.58 -8.58
C ILE A 7 5.27 13.54 -8.12
N ILE A 8 5.39 13.76 -6.82
CA ILE A 8 6.47 14.53 -6.20
C ILE A 8 7.54 13.55 -5.72
N GLN A 9 8.74 13.65 -6.28
CA GLN A 9 9.89 12.84 -5.89
C GLN A 9 10.98 13.75 -5.31
N VAL A 10 11.47 13.40 -4.12
CA VAL A 10 12.61 14.09 -3.50
C VAL A 10 13.82 13.16 -3.45
N GLY A 11 14.93 13.61 -4.03
CA GLY A 11 16.18 12.86 -4.06
C GLY A 11 16.22 11.69 -5.04
N ASN A 12 17.27 10.87 -4.90
CA ASN A 12 17.63 9.84 -5.88
C ASN A 12 17.72 8.44 -5.30
N ASN A 13 16.93 8.14 -4.26
CA ASN A 13 16.91 6.81 -3.67
C ASN A 13 16.61 5.75 -4.77
N PRO A 14 17.51 4.77 -5.01
CA PRO A 14 17.37 3.81 -6.10
C PRO A 14 16.06 2.99 -6.06
N SER A 15 15.57 2.69 -4.85
CA SER A 15 14.31 1.97 -4.67
C SER A 15 13.13 2.84 -5.11
N SER A 16 13.13 4.12 -4.71
CA SER A 16 12.11 5.10 -5.11
C SER A 16 12.05 5.28 -6.62
N LEU A 17 13.20 5.44 -7.29
CA LEU A 17 13.30 5.59 -8.75
C LEU A 17 12.64 4.43 -9.51
N THR A 18 12.83 3.20 -9.04
CA THR A 18 12.23 2.02 -9.69
C THR A 18 10.71 2.03 -9.58
N TYR A 19 10.16 2.39 -8.41
CA TYR A 19 8.71 2.48 -8.21
C TYR A 19 8.09 3.64 -9.00
N VAL A 20 8.74 4.80 -9.05
CA VAL A 20 8.28 5.95 -9.85
C VAL A 20 8.22 5.61 -11.33
N ARG A 21 9.26 4.93 -11.87
CA ARG A 21 9.25 4.48 -13.27
C ARG A 21 8.08 3.55 -13.57
N LYS A 22 7.75 2.61 -12.67
CA LYS A 22 6.59 1.73 -12.83
C LYS A 22 5.27 2.51 -12.84
N LYS A 23 5.13 3.51 -11.96
CA LYS A 23 3.94 4.38 -11.92
C LYS A 23 3.79 5.19 -13.21
N ILE A 24 4.89 5.73 -13.74
CA ILE A 24 4.88 6.47 -15.02
C ILE A 24 4.53 5.54 -16.17
N ALA A 25 5.14 4.35 -16.26
CA ALA A 25 4.80 3.37 -17.29
C ALA A 25 3.30 3.01 -17.27
N LEU A 26 2.74 2.75 -16.09
CA LEU A 26 1.29 2.52 -15.95
C LEU A 26 0.46 3.73 -16.35
N CYS A 27 0.92 4.96 -16.09
CA CYS A 27 0.22 6.14 -16.58
C CYS A 27 0.21 6.20 -18.12
N GLU A 28 1.34 5.90 -18.76
CA GLU A 28 1.48 5.89 -20.22
C GLU A 28 0.63 4.79 -20.86
N GLU A 29 0.66 3.58 -20.30
CA GLU A 29 -0.12 2.42 -20.75
C GLU A 29 -1.63 2.66 -20.68
N ASN A 30 -2.09 3.47 -19.71
CA ASN A 30 -3.51 3.71 -19.44
C ASN A 30 -3.99 5.09 -19.87
N GLU A 31 -3.21 5.81 -20.66
CA GLU A 31 -3.51 7.16 -21.12
C GLU A 31 -3.84 8.16 -19.98
N VAL A 32 -3.27 7.96 -18.79
CA VAL A 32 -3.39 8.85 -17.64
C VAL A 32 -2.45 10.05 -17.85
N HIS A 33 -2.97 11.28 -17.72
CA HIS A 33 -2.12 12.47 -17.71
C HIS A 33 -1.21 12.40 -16.49
N HIS A 34 0.10 12.57 -16.67
CA HIS A 34 1.02 12.47 -15.54
C HIS A 34 2.06 13.60 -15.54
N GLU A 35 2.48 13.99 -14.34
CA GLU A 35 3.54 14.97 -14.15
C GLU A 35 4.52 14.49 -13.07
N LEU A 36 5.80 14.44 -13.41
CA LEU A 36 6.86 14.15 -12.44
C LEU A 36 7.54 15.45 -12.00
N HIS A 37 7.44 15.74 -10.71
CA HIS A 37 8.09 16.88 -10.05
C HIS A 37 9.25 16.35 -9.21
N HIS A 38 10.46 16.38 -9.79
CA HIS A 38 11.67 15.85 -9.16
C HIS A 38 12.52 16.96 -8.54
N PHE A 39 12.80 16.82 -7.24
CA PHE A 39 13.52 17.78 -6.43
C PHE A 39 14.80 17.20 -5.82
N PRO A 40 15.84 18.01 -5.56
CA PRO A 40 17.04 17.55 -4.87
C PRO A 40 16.75 17.20 -3.42
N GLU A 41 17.60 16.36 -2.80
CA GLU A 41 17.48 16.02 -1.36
C GLU A 41 17.54 17.26 -0.47
N SER A 42 18.24 18.32 -0.89
CA SER A 42 18.38 19.56 -0.13
C SER A 42 17.16 20.49 -0.15
N ILE A 43 16.08 20.13 -0.87
CA ILE A 43 14.89 20.98 -0.97
C ILE A 43 14.29 21.27 0.42
N SER A 44 13.76 22.48 0.60
CA SER A 44 13.04 22.85 1.81
C SER A 44 11.60 22.31 1.81
N GLN A 45 11.05 22.12 3.01
CA GLN A 45 9.64 21.75 3.14
C GLN A 45 8.70 22.82 2.54
N GLN A 46 9.04 24.10 2.68
CA GLN A 46 8.22 25.20 2.16
C GLN A 46 8.06 25.15 0.64
N GLU A 47 9.13 24.80 -0.08
CA GLU A 47 9.09 24.64 -1.55
C GLU A 47 8.20 23.47 -1.96
N ILE A 48 8.27 22.32 -1.27
CA ILE A 48 7.38 21.18 -1.53
C ILE A 48 5.92 21.57 -1.28
N VAL A 49 5.64 22.24 -0.16
CA VAL A 49 4.29 22.69 0.17
C VAL A 49 3.76 23.69 -0.86
N HIS A 50 4.60 24.61 -1.34
CA HIS A 50 4.23 25.52 -2.42
C HIS A 50 3.84 24.75 -3.68
N GLN A 51 4.63 23.74 -4.07
CA GLN A 51 4.33 22.90 -5.23
C GLN A 51 3.00 22.14 -5.07
N ILE A 52 2.76 21.55 -3.90
CA ILE A 52 1.50 20.85 -3.61
C ILE A 52 0.30 21.80 -3.73
N ARG A 53 0.42 23.03 -3.24
CA ARG A 53 -0.66 24.03 -3.34
C ARG A 53 -0.96 24.43 -4.78
N THR A 54 0.06 24.53 -5.64
CA THR A 54 -0.13 24.73 -7.08
C THR A 54 -0.89 23.55 -7.71
N LEU A 55 -0.44 22.32 -7.46
CA LEU A 55 -1.06 21.10 -7.99
C LEU A 55 -2.51 20.91 -7.48
N ASN A 56 -2.80 21.34 -6.25
CA ASN A 56 -4.15 21.33 -5.69
C ASN A 56 -5.14 22.22 -6.46
N GLN A 57 -4.66 23.25 -7.14
CA GLN A 57 -5.49 24.17 -7.93
C GLN A 57 -5.60 23.77 -9.40
N GLN A 58 -4.70 22.90 -9.87
CA GLN A 58 -4.66 22.47 -11.24
C GLN A 58 -5.80 21.49 -11.55
N GLY A 59 -6.69 21.87 -12.47
CA GLY A 59 -7.85 21.06 -12.87
C GLY A 59 -7.50 19.82 -13.71
N SER A 60 -6.30 19.75 -14.27
CA SER A 60 -5.81 18.58 -15.01
C SER A 60 -5.15 17.52 -14.11
N ILE A 61 -5.14 17.72 -12.79
CA ILE A 61 -4.55 16.80 -11.81
C ILE A 61 -5.65 16.38 -10.84
N ASP A 62 -5.95 15.10 -10.78
CA ASP A 62 -6.95 14.51 -9.90
C ASP A 62 -6.30 13.86 -8.67
N GLY A 63 -5.10 13.30 -8.84
CA GLY A 63 -4.33 12.68 -7.76
C GLY A 63 -2.97 13.34 -7.58
N ILE A 64 -2.54 13.46 -6.34
CA ILE A 64 -1.19 13.89 -5.96
C ILE A 64 -0.58 12.79 -5.10
N LEU A 65 0.63 12.37 -5.46
CA LEU A 65 1.41 11.39 -4.73
C LEU A 65 2.75 12.00 -4.33
N VAL A 66 3.10 11.92 -3.04
CA VAL A 66 4.45 12.21 -2.56
C VAL A 66 5.19 10.89 -2.38
N GLN A 67 6.23 10.68 -3.18
CA GLN A 67 6.97 9.43 -3.19
C GLN A 67 7.87 9.31 -1.94
N LEU A 68 7.71 8.20 -1.22
CA LEU A 68 8.50 7.86 -0.04
C LEU A 68 9.71 6.96 -0.38
N PRO A 69 10.76 6.94 0.47
CA PRO A 69 10.94 7.76 1.68
C PRO A 69 11.34 9.21 1.34
N LEU A 70 10.94 10.13 2.21
CA LEU A 70 11.45 11.51 2.21
C LEU A 70 12.76 11.60 3.01
N PRO A 71 13.65 12.53 2.66
CA PRO A 71 14.78 12.92 3.50
C PRO A 71 14.38 13.21 4.97
N PRO A 72 15.26 12.92 5.96
CA PRO A 72 14.93 13.03 7.38
C PRO A 72 14.54 14.43 7.88
N HIS A 73 14.97 15.49 7.20
CA HIS A 73 14.63 16.88 7.56
C HIS A 73 13.22 17.30 7.10
N LEU A 74 12.49 16.44 6.38
CA LEU A 74 11.16 16.71 5.86
C LEU A 74 10.09 15.95 6.66
N SER A 75 9.05 16.66 7.07
CA SER A 75 7.91 16.06 7.77
C SER A 75 6.92 15.47 6.77
N ARG A 76 6.92 14.13 6.65
CA ARG A 76 5.92 13.40 5.84
C ARG A 76 4.50 13.82 6.20
N LEU A 77 4.20 13.94 7.49
CA LEU A 77 2.87 14.24 7.98
C LEU A 77 2.41 15.63 7.54
N GLU A 78 3.26 16.65 7.72
CA GLU A 78 2.91 18.02 7.29
C GLU A 78 2.75 18.11 5.78
N ILE A 79 3.69 17.51 5.02
CA ILE A 79 3.63 17.50 3.55
C ILE A 79 2.36 16.80 3.05
N SER A 80 2.01 15.63 3.60
CA SER A 80 0.84 14.86 3.15
C SER A 80 -0.47 15.58 3.47
N ASN A 81 -0.53 16.35 4.56
CA ASN A 81 -1.71 17.13 4.93
C ASN A 81 -1.91 18.41 4.10
N GLU A 82 -0.93 18.80 3.28
CA GLU A 82 -1.11 19.91 2.35
C GLU A 82 -1.79 19.46 1.05
N ILE A 83 -1.82 18.15 0.76
CA ILE A 83 -2.56 17.60 -0.38
C ILE A 83 -4.05 17.70 -0.07
N LYS A 84 -4.88 18.24 -0.97
CA LYS A 84 -6.34 18.24 -0.75
C LYS A 84 -6.81 16.79 -0.50
N PRO A 85 -7.68 16.54 0.50
CA PRO A 85 -8.19 15.18 0.76
C PRO A 85 -8.79 14.52 -0.49
N SER A 86 -9.46 15.32 -1.33
CA SER A 86 -10.04 14.85 -2.59
C SER A 86 -9.02 14.47 -3.66
N LYS A 87 -7.74 14.80 -3.50
CA LYS A 87 -6.64 14.46 -4.41
C LYS A 87 -5.59 13.52 -3.79
N ASP A 88 -5.75 13.13 -2.52
CA ASP A 88 -4.82 12.25 -1.81
C ASP A 88 -5.09 10.79 -2.14
N VAL A 89 -4.58 10.34 -3.29
CA VAL A 89 -4.80 8.99 -3.82
C VAL A 89 -4.07 7.88 -3.06
N ASP A 90 -3.21 8.23 -2.10
CA ASP A 90 -2.46 7.28 -1.27
C ASP A 90 -3.00 7.18 0.18
N CYS A 91 -4.08 7.92 0.49
CA CYS A 91 -4.72 7.97 1.81
C CYS A 91 -3.75 8.37 2.95
N LEU A 92 -2.84 9.30 2.70
CA LEU A 92 -1.87 9.78 3.69
C LEU A 92 -2.30 11.08 4.39
N HIS A 93 -3.33 11.76 3.87
CA HIS A 93 -3.94 12.92 4.50
C HIS A 93 -4.74 12.49 5.74
N MET A 94 -4.64 13.25 6.84
CA MET A 94 -5.28 12.88 8.11
C MET A 94 -6.80 12.76 8.00
N ALA A 95 -7.46 13.64 7.26
CA ALA A 95 -8.91 13.53 7.01
C ALA A 95 -9.32 12.22 6.32
N ASN A 96 -8.56 11.76 5.31
CA ASN A 96 -8.85 10.49 4.65
C ASN A 96 -8.58 9.30 5.58
N PHE A 97 -7.51 9.40 6.37
CA PHE A 97 -7.23 8.40 7.41
C PHE A 97 -8.33 8.35 8.48
N GLN A 98 -8.86 9.49 8.93
CA GLN A 98 -10.00 9.55 9.85
C GLN A 98 -11.26 8.95 9.23
N ASN A 99 -11.55 9.26 7.97
CA ASN A 99 -12.67 8.66 7.23
C ASN A 99 -12.52 7.14 7.11
N LEU A 100 -11.32 6.63 6.86
CA LEU A 100 -11.02 5.20 6.90
C LEU A 100 -11.32 4.62 8.29
N LEU A 101 -10.91 5.28 9.38
CA LEU A 101 -11.20 4.83 10.73
C LEU A 101 -12.69 4.84 11.06
N GLN A 102 -13.50 5.69 10.43
CA GLN A 102 -14.94 5.79 10.67
C GLN A 102 -15.80 4.89 9.76
N ASN A 103 -15.45 4.81 8.48
CA ASN A 103 -16.27 4.16 7.44
C ASN A 103 -15.64 2.86 6.92
N GLY A 104 -14.33 2.67 7.07
CA GLY A 104 -13.66 1.45 6.59
C GLY A 104 -13.55 1.41 5.08
N GLU A 105 -13.98 0.30 4.49
CA GLU A 105 -13.91 0.05 3.05
C GLU A 105 -14.95 0.84 2.25
N ASP A 106 -15.98 1.36 2.92
CA ASP A 106 -16.97 2.27 2.34
C ASP A 106 -16.37 3.66 2.02
N ASN A 107 -15.08 3.85 2.28
CA ASN A 107 -14.35 5.07 1.93
C ASN A 107 -13.87 5.02 0.47
N ASP A 108 -14.01 6.14 -0.25
CA ASP A 108 -13.58 6.25 -1.65
C ASP A 108 -12.07 6.01 -1.84
N ILE A 109 -11.27 6.34 -0.82
CA ILE A 109 -9.81 6.26 -0.83
C ILE A 109 -9.35 5.36 0.32
N ILE A 110 -8.74 4.23 -0.03
CA ILE A 110 -8.20 3.28 0.96
C ILE A 110 -6.67 3.28 0.81
N PRO A 111 -5.89 3.19 1.90
CA PRO A 111 -4.43 3.12 1.79
C PRO A 111 -4.02 1.94 0.88
N CYS A 112 -3.16 2.22 -0.11
CA CYS A 112 -2.96 1.34 -1.24
C CYS A 112 -2.44 -0.06 -0.85
N THR A 113 -1.50 -0.13 0.10
CA THR A 113 -0.94 -1.41 0.55
C THR A 113 -1.94 -2.24 1.38
N PRO A 114 -2.66 -1.68 2.38
CA PRO A 114 -3.80 -2.36 2.98
C PRO A 114 -4.84 -2.85 1.96
N ALA A 115 -5.24 -2.00 0.99
CA ALA A 115 -6.17 -2.41 -0.07
C ALA A 115 -5.63 -3.58 -0.91
N ALA A 116 -4.33 -3.60 -1.20
CA ALA A 116 -3.69 -4.69 -1.92
C ALA A 116 -3.75 -6.01 -1.13
N VAL A 117 -3.52 -5.96 0.18
CA VAL A 117 -3.66 -7.14 1.05
C VAL A 117 -5.11 -7.66 1.07
N LEU A 118 -6.10 -6.77 1.17
CA LEU A 118 -7.51 -7.15 1.10
C LEU A 118 -7.85 -7.78 -0.25
N HIS A 119 -7.37 -7.20 -1.35
CA HIS A 119 -7.55 -7.76 -2.69
C HIS A 119 -6.95 -9.17 -2.83
N ILE A 120 -5.77 -9.43 -2.25
CA ILE A 120 -5.20 -10.79 -2.21
C ILE A 120 -6.12 -11.74 -1.44
N LEU A 121 -6.63 -11.31 -0.27
CA LEU A 121 -7.55 -12.14 0.52
C LEU A 121 -8.82 -12.46 -0.27
N ASP A 122 -9.40 -11.47 -0.96
CA ASP A 122 -10.63 -11.62 -1.73
C ASP A 122 -10.44 -12.50 -2.96
N SER A 123 -9.39 -12.26 -3.75
CA SER A 123 -9.08 -13.04 -4.96
C SER A 123 -8.75 -14.51 -4.67
N GLN A 124 -8.26 -14.80 -3.46
CA GLN A 124 -7.92 -16.14 -3.01
C GLN A 124 -9.02 -16.78 -2.16
N GLU A 125 -10.18 -16.12 -2.04
CA GLU A 125 -11.33 -16.58 -1.25
C GLU A 125 -10.96 -16.88 0.23
N ILE A 126 -10.01 -16.14 0.79
CA ILE A 126 -9.54 -16.29 2.18
C ILE A 126 -10.45 -15.47 3.11
N ASP A 127 -11.47 -16.13 3.68
CA ASP A 127 -12.33 -15.51 4.68
C ASP A 127 -11.59 -15.27 6.01
N VAL A 128 -11.54 -14.01 6.43
CA VAL A 128 -10.91 -13.57 7.69
C VAL A 128 -11.88 -13.56 8.88
N ARG A 129 -13.18 -13.72 8.66
CA ARG A 129 -14.21 -13.66 9.70
C ARG A 129 -13.95 -14.71 10.78
N ASN A 130 -13.94 -14.27 12.03
CA ASN A 130 -13.65 -15.10 13.22
C ASN A 130 -12.28 -15.82 13.21
N GLN A 131 -11.38 -15.49 12.29
CA GLN A 131 -10.02 -16.03 12.25
C GLN A 131 -9.09 -15.23 13.16
N ASN A 132 -8.07 -15.89 13.72
CA ASN A 132 -6.99 -15.19 14.43
C ASN A 132 -5.99 -14.65 13.40
N VAL A 133 -5.94 -13.32 13.26
CA VAL A 133 -5.04 -12.65 12.31
C VAL A 133 -3.96 -11.91 13.08
N THR A 134 -2.70 -12.30 12.85
CA THR A 134 -1.53 -11.64 13.45
C THR A 134 -0.91 -10.71 12.43
N VAL A 135 -0.98 -9.39 12.68
CA VAL A 135 -0.36 -8.34 11.87
C VAL A 135 0.95 -7.93 12.53
N ILE A 136 2.07 -8.13 11.86
CA ILE A 136 3.41 -7.82 12.38
C ILE A 136 3.89 -6.52 11.76
N GLY A 137 4.05 -5.50 12.59
CA GLY A 137 4.28 -4.12 12.17
C GLY A 137 3.05 -3.26 12.43
N ARG A 138 3.28 -2.05 12.96
CA ARG A 138 2.24 -1.08 13.34
C ARG A 138 2.40 0.27 12.66
N SER A 139 3.06 0.29 11.50
CA SER A 139 3.28 1.54 10.76
C SER A 139 1.93 2.18 10.40
N GLN A 140 1.90 3.51 10.35
CA GLN A 140 0.71 4.25 9.90
C GLN A 140 0.39 4.04 8.42
N LEU A 141 1.35 3.51 7.64
CA LEU A 141 1.20 3.26 6.20
C LEU A 141 0.50 1.92 5.92
N VAL A 142 0.74 0.91 6.76
CA VAL A 142 0.31 -0.46 6.48
C VAL A 142 -0.37 -1.10 7.68
N GLY A 143 0.41 -1.46 8.71
CA GLY A 143 -0.06 -2.35 9.75
C GLY A 143 -1.25 -1.82 10.55
N PHE A 144 -1.22 -0.53 10.91
CA PHE A 144 -2.32 0.07 11.66
C PHE A 144 -3.63 0.20 10.83
N PRO A 145 -3.64 0.83 9.64
CA PRO A 145 -4.86 0.87 8.81
C PRO A 145 -5.37 -0.52 8.42
N LEU A 146 -4.49 -1.44 8.06
CA LEU A 146 -4.87 -2.81 7.70
C LEU A 146 -5.57 -3.52 8.86
N SER A 147 -5.08 -3.35 10.09
CA SER A 147 -5.70 -3.95 11.27
C SER A 147 -7.14 -3.47 11.48
N VAL A 148 -7.41 -2.18 11.23
CA VAL A 148 -8.76 -1.61 11.34
C VAL A 148 -9.69 -2.19 10.27
N LEU A 149 -9.21 -2.35 9.05
CA LEU A 149 -9.98 -2.97 7.96
C LEU A 149 -10.30 -4.44 8.25
N LEU A 150 -9.31 -5.21 8.72
CA LEU A 150 -9.50 -6.61 9.11
C LEU A 150 -10.50 -6.75 10.28
N LEU A 151 -10.44 -5.86 11.27
CA LEU A 151 -11.42 -5.83 12.36
C LEU A 151 -12.85 -5.61 11.85
N ARG A 152 -13.04 -4.73 10.86
CA ARG A 152 -14.36 -4.53 10.21
C ARG A 152 -14.84 -5.74 9.43
N ARG A 153 -13.91 -6.49 8.82
CA ARG A 153 -14.18 -7.81 8.25
C ARG A 153 -14.38 -8.91 9.31
N ASN A 154 -14.51 -8.53 10.58
CA ASN A 154 -14.81 -9.42 11.72
C ASN A 154 -13.67 -10.41 12.04
N ALA A 155 -12.43 -10.07 11.70
CA ALA A 155 -11.26 -10.81 12.14
C ALA A 155 -10.93 -10.54 13.62
N LYS A 156 -10.32 -11.51 14.31
CA LYS A 156 -9.69 -11.27 15.62
C LYS A 156 -8.24 -10.86 15.38
N VAL A 157 -7.97 -9.56 15.43
CA VAL A 157 -6.67 -9.01 15.06
C VAL A 157 -5.75 -8.84 16.26
N THR A 158 -4.54 -9.39 16.17
CA THR A 158 -3.42 -9.10 17.08
C THR A 158 -2.35 -8.30 16.33
N ILE A 159 -1.93 -7.16 16.88
CA ILE A 159 -0.89 -6.32 16.29
C ILE A 159 0.41 -6.53 17.06
N CYS A 160 1.44 -7.04 16.41
CA CYS A 160 2.79 -7.19 16.96
C CYS A 160 3.71 -6.06 16.50
N HIS A 161 4.68 -5.69 17.33
CA HIS A 161 5.71 -4.69 17.01
C HIS A 161 7.07 -5.06 17.64
N SER A 162 8.05 -4.15 17.57
CA SER A 162 9.43 -4.38 18.06
C SER A 162 9.55 -4.83 19.52
N GLU A 163 8.55 -4.52 20.35
CA GLU A 163 8.54 -4.86 21.78
C GLU A 163 7.65 -6.07 22.09
N THR A 164 7.09 -6.71 21.07
CA THR A 164 6.22 -7.88 21.21
C THR A 164 7.03 -9.14 20.93
N THR A 165 6.85 -10.18 21.74
CA THR A 165 7.34 -11.52 21.40
C THR A 165 6.51 -12.08 20.25
N VAL A 166 6.97 -11.86 19.01
CA VAL A 166 6.21 -12.18 17.79
C VAL A 166 5.84 -13.67 17.68
N GLN A 167 6.76 -14.56 18.08
CA GLN A 167 6.60 -16.02 17.92
C GLN A 167 5.29 -16.55 18.52
N GLU A 168 4.96 -16.20 19.76
CA GLU A 168 3.77 -16.75 20.45
C GLU A 168 2.44 -16.40 19.79
N HIS A 169 2.42 -15.30 19.02
CA HIS A 169 1.24 -14.86 18.28
C HIS A 169 1.20 -15.46 16.88
N VAL A 170 2.35 -15.70 16.25
CA VAL A 170 2.45 -16.38 14.96
C VAL A 170 2.00 -17.85 15.07
N GLU A 171 2.37 -18.54 16.16
CA GLU A 171 2.03 -19.95 16.40
C GLU A 171 0.52 -20.19 16.54
N LYS A 172 -0.24 -19.16 16.94
CA LYS A 172 -1.70 -19.22 17.15
C LYS A 172 -2.50 -18.67 15.97
N ALA A 173 -1.83 -18.02 15.01
CA ALA A 173 -2.49 -17.32 13.92
C ALA A 173 -3.01 -18.29 12.86
N ASP A 174 -4.23 -18.04 12.41
CA ASP A 174 -4.78 -18.66 11.20
C ASP A 174 -4.27 -17.93 9.95
N ILE A 175 -3.99 -16.62 10.09
CA ILE A 175 -3.45 -15.75 9.05
C ILE A 175 -2.34 -14.88 9.64
N VAL A 176 -1.16 -14.89 9.02
CA VAL A 176 -0.03 -14.03 9.38
C VAL A 176 0.17 -12.99 8.29
N ILE A 177 0.19 -11.72 8.65
CA ILE A 177 0.48 -10.62 7.72
C ILE A 177 1.68 -9.85 8.25
N SER A 178 2.83 -9.91 7.57
CA SER A 178 4.04 -9.20 8.00
C SER A 178 4.30 -7.98 7.14
N CYS A 179 4.47 -6.83 7.80
CA CYS A 179 4.80 -5.54 7.20
C CYS A 179 5.88 -4.79 8.02
N ALA A 180 6.75 -5.55 8.67
CA ALA A 180 7.80 -5.04 9.54
C ALA A 180 9.00 -4.52 8.75
N GLY A 181 9.29 -5.08 7.56
CA GLY A 181 10.41 -4.67 6.72
C GLY A 181 11.76 -5.18 7.23
N HIS A 182 11.77 -6.37 7.82
CA HIS A 182 12.95 -7.03 8.38
C HIS A 182 13.10 -8.44 7.80
N LYS A 183 14.14 -8.63 6.99
CA LYS A 183 14.51 -9.92 6.38
C LYS A 183 14.30 -11.09 7.33
N GLU A 184 13.46 -12.04 6.92
CA GLU A 184 13.26 -13.34 7.58
C GLU A 184 13.02 -13.23 9.11
N LEU A 185 12.35 -12.16 9.54
CA LEU A 185 11.91 -11.95 10.92
C LEU A 185 11.06 -13.13 11.41
N VAL A 186 10.12 -13.59 10.58
CA VAL A 186 9.21 -14.69 10.91
C VAL A 186 9.81 -16.00 10.42
N LYS A 187 10.14 -16.90 11.36
CA LYS A 187 10.68 -18.22 11.05
C LYS A 187 9.58 -19.16 10.60
N GLY A 188 9.87 -19.99 9.61
CA GLY A 188 8.90 -20.97 9.10
C GLY A 188 8.44 -21.96 10.18
N GLU A 189 9.30 -22.27 11.14
CA GLU A 189 8.97 -23.16 12.26
C GLU A 189 7.88 -22.61 13.20
N TRP A 190 7.72 -21.30 13.31
CA TRP A 190 6.69 -20.66 14.15
C TRP A 190 5.29 -20.73 13.53
N ILE A 191 5.21 -20.85 12.21
CA ILE A 191 3.94 -20.75 11.49
C ILE A 191 3.10 -22.01 11.74
N LYS A 192 1.83 -21.80 12.12
CA LYS A 192 0.83 -22.85 12.29
C LYS A 192 0.61 -23.61 10.98
N ASN A 193 0.51 -24.94 11.06
CA ASN A 193 0.19 -25.76 9.89
C ASN A 193 -1.17 -25.37 9.30
N GLY A 194 -1.21 -25.20 7.97
CA GLY A 194 -2.38 -24.75 7.22
C GLY A 194 -2.66 -23.24 7.31
N ALA A 195 -1.84 -22.44 8.01
CA ALA A 195 -2.01 -20.99 8.05
C ALA A 195 -1.80 -20.34 6.68
N LYS A 196 -2.38 -19.15 6.50
CA LYS A 196 -2.15 -18.30 5.32
C LYS A 196 -1.17 -17.19 5.68
N VAL A 197 -0.30 -16.83 4.74
CA VAL A 197 0.76 -15.85 5.00
C VAL A 197 0.78 -14.78 3.91
N ILE A 198 0.74 -13.51 4.31
CA ILE A 198 0.91 -12.38 3.41
C ILE A 198 2.15 -11.60 3.85
N ASP A 199 3.18 -11.63 3.00
CA ASP A 199 4.45 -10.96 3.20
C ASP A 199 4.45 -9.62 2.44
N VAL A 200 4.18 -8.56 3.18
CA VAL A 200 4.25 -7.16 2.72
C VAL A 200 5.67 -6.61 2.86
N GLY A 201 6.52 -7.29 3.63
CA GLY A 201 7.88 -6.88 3.92
C GLY A 201 8.74 -6.80 2.68
N ILE A 202 9.54 -5.74 2.58
CA ILE A 202 10.55 -5.62 1.53
C ILE A 202 11.84 -5.13 2.16
N THR A 203 12.84 -5.99 2.20
CA THR A 203 14.21 -5.66 2.57
C THR A 203 15.11 -5.85 1.35
N ARG A 204 15.83 -4.79 0.97
CA ARG A 204 16.86 -4.88 -0.07
C ARG A 204 18.16 -5.42 0.52
N ILE A 205 18.75 -6.40 -0.14
CA ILE A 205 20.02 -6.99 0.31
C ILE A 205 21.17 -6.05 -0.11
N PRO A 206 21.98 -5.55 0.85
CA PRO A 206 23.10 -4.66 0.56
C PRO A 206 24.06 -5.26 -0.48
N GLY A 207 24.54 -4.43 -1.41
CA GLY A 207 25.45 -4.86 -2.47
C GLY A 207 24.79 -5.67 -3.60
N THR A 208 23.46 -5.83 -3.59
CA THR A 208 22.74 -6.55 -4.65
C THR A 208 21.45 -5.85 -5.07
N ASN A 209 20.87 -6.28 -6.18
CA ASN A 209 19.53 -5.87 -6.61
C ASN A 209 18.41 -6.77 -6.04
N LYS A 210 18.74 -7.74 -5.18
CA LYS A 210 17.78 -8.68 -4.62
C LYS A 210 16.96 -8.02 -3.50
N ILE A 211 15.67 -8.33 -3.50
CA ILE A 211 14.75 -8.00 -2.41
C ILE A 211 14.22 -9.30 -1.82
N VAL A 212 14.04 -9.31 -0.51
CA VAL A 212 13.52 -10.43 0.28
C VAL A 212 12.45 -9.90 1.24
N GLY A 213 11.54 -10.78 1.63
CA GLY A 213 10.46 -10.44 2.55
C GLY A 213 10.80 -10.68 4.02
N ASP A 214 9.78 -10.49 4.86
CA ASP A 214 9.88 -10.71 6.31
C ASP A 214 9.77 -12.19 6.69
N ILE A 215 9.29 -13.05 5.79
CA ILE A 215 9.06 -14.46 6.05
C ILE A 215 10.23 -15.31 5.55
N GLU A 216 10.61 -16.34 6.32
CA GLU A 216 11.51 -17.40 5.86
C GLU A 216 10.81 -18.33 4.84
N PHE A 217 10.61 -17.80 3.63
CA PHE A 217 9.70 -18.31 2.60
C PHE A 217 9.83 -19.83 2.34
N HIS A 218 11.04 -20.31 2.07
CA HIS A 218 11.26 -21.72 1.74
C HIS A 218 10.88 -22.69 2.86
N LYS A 219 11.06 -22.31 4.12
CA LYS A 219 10.64 -23.13 5.26
C LYS A 219 9.15 -23.02 5.53
N ALA A 220 8.55 -21.86 5.25
CA ALA A 220 7.11 -21.65 5.42
C ALA A 220 6.28 -22.46 4.40
N LEU A 221 6.76 -22.60 3.16
CA LEU A 221 6.08 -23.31 2.06
C LEU A 221 5.62 -24.73 2.42
N THR A 222 6.35 -25.44 3.28
CA THR A 222 6.01 -26.83 3.65
C THR A 222 4.87 -26.93 4.67
N LYS A 223 4.42 -25.79 5.22
CA LYS A 223 3.41 -25.74 6.28
C LYS A 223 2.15 -24.97 5.92
N VAL A 224 2.28 -23.91 5.14
CA VAL A 224 1.21 -22.95 4.85
C VAL A 224 0.27 -23.47 3.77
N SER A 225 -1.00 -23.05 3.84
CA SER A 225 -1.95 -23.31 2.74
C SER A 225 -1.88 -22.25 1.64
N PHE A 226 -1.32 -21.07 1.95
CA PHE A 226 -1.12 -19.97 1.03
C PHE A 226 0.03 -19.08 1.53
N ILE A 227 0.88 -18.59 0.63
CA ILE A 227 1.91 -17.61 0.95
C ILE A 227 2.23 -16.71 -0.24
N THR A 228 2.24 -15.39 -0.04
CA THR A 228 2.66 -14.45 -1.09
C THR A 228 4.19 -14.42 -1.24
N PRO A 229 4.74 -14.44 -2.45
CA PRO A 229 6.19 -14.35 -2.66
C PRO A 229 6.71 -12.91 -2.51
N VAL A 230 7.98 -12.77 -2.16
CA VAL A 230 8.73 -11.51 -2.27
C VAL A 230 10.02 -11.78 -3.03
N PRO A 231 10.23 -11.15 -4.22
CA PRO A 231 9.33 -10.23 -4.93
C PRO A 231 8.10 -10.91 -5.54
N GLY A 232 7.12 -10.10 -5.97
CA GLY A 232 5.99 -10.56 -6.79
C GLY A 232 4.64 -10.45 -6.11
N GLY A 233 4.59 -10.47 -4.78
CA GLY A 233 3.39 -10.42 -3.94
C GLY A 233 2.68 -9.07 -3.89
N VAL A 234 2.70 -8.43 -2.72
CA VAL A 234 1.90 -7.23 -2.41
C VAL A 234 2.36 -5.99 -3.19
N GLY A 235 3.67 -5.86 -3.44
CA GLY A 235 4.27 -4.64 -3.99
C GLY A 235 3.69 -4.17 -5.34
N PRO A 236 3.55 -5.04 -6.35
CA PRO A 236 2.90 -4.67 -7.60
C PRO A 236 1.43 -4.26 -7.41
N LEU A 237 0.67 -4.98 -6.58
CA LEU A 237 -0.72 -4.66 -6.28
C LEU A 237 -0.90 -3.31 -5.58
N THR A 238 0.06 -2.88 -4.75
CA THR A 238 0.03 -1.53 -4.17
C THR A 238 -0.05 -0.45 -5.26
N VAL A 239 0.65 -0.64 -6.38
CA VAL A 239 0.58 0.31 -7.50
C VAL A 239 -0.79 0.25 -8.17
N SER A 240 -1.32 -0.95 -8.41
CA SER A 240 -2.68 -1.16 -8.92
C SER A 240 -3.74 -0.43 -8.08
N MET A 241 -3.66 -0.53 -6.75
CA MET A 241 -4.60 0.13 -5.84
C MET A 241 -4.49 1.65 -5.86
N LEU A 242 -3.30 2.21 -6.11
CA LEU A 242 -3.12 3.66 -6.31
C LEU A 242 -3.92 4.15 -7.52
N PHE A 243 -3.86 3.43 -8.64
CA PHE A 243 -4.64 3.78 -9.83
C PHE A 243 -6.14 3.59 -9.59
N LYS A 244 -6.53 2.54 -8.87
CA LYS A 244 -7.95 2.36 -8.46
C LYS A 244 -8.47 3.56 -7.66
N ASN A 245 -7.69 4.07 -6.70
CA ASN A 245 -8.04 5.29 -5.98
C ASN A 245 -8.10 6.53 -6.89
N LEU A 246 -7.15 6.68 -7.82
CA LEU A 246 -7.12 7.78 -8.79
C LEU A 246 -8.39 7.80 -9.66
N TYR A 247 -8.77 6.65 -10.23
CA TYR A 247 -9.98 6.54 -11.04
C TYR A 247 -11.24 6.84 -10.22
N ARG A 248 -11.34 6.32 -8.99
CA ARG A 248 -12.47 6.62 -8.09
C ARG A 248 -12.62 8.13 -7.84
N VAL A 249 -11.50 8.78 -7.51
CA VAL A 249 -11.44 10.22 -7.27
C VAL A 249 -11.84 11.02 -8.52
N TRP A 250 -11.31 10.64 -9.69
CA TRP A 250 -11.60 11.30 -10.96
C TRP A 250 -13.07 11.16 -11.35
N CYS A 251 -13.63 9.95 -11.31
CA CYS A 251 -15.04 9.70 -11.63
C CYS A 251 -15.98 10.53 -10.74
N ARG A 252 -15.76 10.51 -9.42
CA ARG A 252 -16.54 11.30 -8.46
C ARG A 252 -16.47 12.80 -8.77
N SER A 253 -15.29 13.32 -9.07
CA SER A 253 -15.09 14.74 -9.38
C SER A 253 -15.78 15.17 -10.67
N ASN A 254 -16.07 14.21 -11.57
CA ASN A 254 -16.76 14.42 -12.84
C ASN A 254 -18.23 13.94 -12.83
N GLY A 255 -18.76 13.52 -11.68
CA GLY A 255 -20.13 13.01 -11.55
C GLY A 255 -20.39 11.72 -12.32
N LEU A 256 -19.35 10.95 -12.62
CA LEU A 256 -19.44 9.66 -13.30
C LEU A 256 -19.81 8.57 -12.29
N GLN A 257 -20.78 7.71 -12.65
CA GLN A 257 -21.06 6.51 -11.87
C GLN A 257 -19.94 5.50 -12.05
N LEU A 258 -19.47 4.97 -10.93
CA LEU A 258 -18.46 3.93 -10.88
C LEU A 258 -19.16 2.58 -11.00
N ASN A 259 -19.12 1.94 -12.17
CA ASN A 259 -19.39 0.50 -12.29
C ASN A 259 -18.13 -0.27 -11.86
N ILE A 260 -17.75 -0.19 -10.59
CA ILE A 260 -16.60 -0.94 -10.05
C ILE A 260 -17.03 -2.35 -9.56
N ASP A 261 -18.34 -2.59 -9.42
CA ASP A 261 -18.90 -3.86 -8.92
C ASP A 261 -19.25 -4.85 -10.05
N GLU A 262 -19.21 -4.41 -11.31
CA GLU A 262 -19.16 -5.31 -12.45
C GLU A 262 -17.70 -5.47 -12.86
N GLN A 263 -17.33 -6.70 -13.18
CA GLN A 263 -16.08 -7.19 -13.74
C GLN A 263 -15.49 -6.31 -14.87
N ASP A 264 -15.04 -5.09 -14.58
CA ASP A 264 -14.17 -4.34 -15.47
C ASP A 264 -12.76 -4.93 -15.30
N GLU A 265 -12.56 -6.08 -15.95
CA GLU A 265 -11.25 -6.72 -16.14
C GLU A 265 -10.20 -5.73 -16.66
N GLU A 266 -10.63 -4.63 -17.30
CA GLU A 266 -9.77 -3.55 -17.81
C GLU A 266 -9.16 -2.64 -16.72
N LEU A 267 -9.79 -2.51 -15.54
CA LEU A 267 -9.26 -1.70 -14.42
C LEU A 267 -8.67 -2.55 -13.29
N ASP A 268 -8.80 -3.87 -13.41
CA ASP A 268 -8.21 -4.82 -12.48
C ASP A 268 -6.74 -5.07 -12.84
N TYR A 269 -5.92 -4.04 -12.62
CA TYR A 269 -4.46 -4.09 -12.71
C TYR A 269 -3.81 -5.19 -11.85
N ALA A 270 -4.60 -5.92 -11.06
CA ALA A 270 -4.19 -7.06 -10.27
C ALA A 270 -4.34 -8.42 -10.99
N GLN A 271 -5.13 -8.52 -12.08
CA GLN A 271 -5.40 -9.80 -12.75
C GLN A 271 -4.16 -10.51 -13.30
N ASN A 272 -3.13 -9.73 -13.62
CA ASN A 272 -1.85 -10.25 -14.08
C ASN A 272 -1.01 -10.89 -12.95
N TYR A 273 -1.47 -10.83 -11.71
CA TYR A 273 -0.80 -11.40 -10.54
C TYR A 273 -1.60 -12.58 -10.00
N GLN A 274 -1.36 -13.77 -10.58
CA GLN A 274 -1.79 -15.03 -9.98
C GLN A 274 -0.82 -15.40 -8.85
N PHE A 275 -1.36 -15.66 -7.66
CA PHE A 275 -0.64 -16.09 -6.46
C PHE A 275 -0.98 -17.53 -6.11
#